data_AF-A0A7S0L3M5-F1
#
_entry.id   AF-A0A7S0L3M5-F1
#
_cell.length_a   1.000
_cell.length_b   1.000
_cell.length_c   1.000
_cell.angle_alpha   90.00
_cell.angle_beta   90.00
_cell.angle_gamma   90.00
#
_symmetry.space_group_name_H-M   'P 1'
#
loop_
_entity.id
_entity.type
_entity.pdbx_description
1 polymer ?
#
loop_
_entity_poly.entity_id
_entity_poly.type
_entity_poly.pdbx_seq_one_letter_code
_entity_poly.pdbx_strand_id
1 'polypeptide(L)'
;MREGALVQSLWFNSMVVDELNTTGLGGYLDGQSTNWMQPSFPRERVSMPVPVVLPITEFTKREIGEAKAVALTNAAGQPLAILRMPEVYDFRVREVIAHTWGHVDDAHPYLKYMLLPGKPHLVGGEVELLGRIKYNDGLDKYRLTVDELRASFVK
;
A
#
# COMPACT_ATOMS: atom_id res chain seq x y z
N MET A 1 6.45 -32.00 -18.61
CA MET A 1 5.65 -31.43 -17.51
C MET A 1 5.48 -29.94 -17.80
N ARG A 2 4.33 -29.52 -18.35
CA ARG A 2 4.09 -28.16 -18.84
C ARG A 2 3.53 -27.30 -17.69
N GLU A 3 4.39 -26.95 -16.75
CA GLU A 3 3.99 -26.09 -15.61
C GLU A 3 4.16 -24.59 -15.92
N GLY A 4 4.89 -24.22 -16.98
CA GLY A 4 5.17 -22.82 -17.33
C GLY A 4 3.94 -21.95 -17.65
N ALA A 5 2.82 -22.55 -18.09
CA ALA A 5 1.58 -21.82 -18.38
C ALA A 5 0.77 -21.47 -17.10
N LEU A 6 0.96 -22.21 -16.01
CA LEU A 6 0.31 -21.91 -14.72
C LEU A 6 1.07 -20.85 -13.91
N VAL A 7 2.38 -20.67 -14.19
CA VAL A 7 3.19 -19.62 -13.55
C VAL A 7 2.98 -18.24 -14.21
N GLN A 8 2.32 -18.18 -15.37
CA GLN A 8 2.06 -16.92 -16.09
C GLN A 8 0.94 -16.04 -15.51
N SER A 9 0.23 -16.44 -14.45
CA SER A 9 -1.07 -15.81 -14.10
C SER A 9 -1.26 -15.41 -12.64
N LEU A 10 -0.21 -15.19 -11.87
CA LEU A 10 -0.29 -14.44 -10.61
C LEU A 10 0.53 -13.16 -10.72
N TRP A 11 0.18 -12.34 -11.73
CA TRP A 11 0.61 -10.94 -11.80
C TRP A 11 -0.16 -10.15 -10.73
N PHE A 12 0.26 -10.26 -9.48
CA PHE A 12 -0.20 -9.39 -8.39
C PHE A 12 0.22 -7.92 -8.56
N ASN A 13 0.98 -7.60 -9.62
CA ASN A 13 1.51 -6.26 -9.89
C ASN A 13 0.63 -5.42 -10.86
N SER A 14 -0.54 -5.93 -11.26
CA SER A 14 -1.55 -5.12 -11.94
C SER A 14 -2.80 -5.07 -11.08
N MET A 15 -2.76 -4.28 -10.00
CA MET A 15 -4.00 -3.87 -9.36
C MET A 15 -4.74 -3.00 -10.38
N VAL A 16 -6.01 -3.31 -10.63
CA VAL A 16 -6.87 -2.48 -11.47
C VAL A 16 -7.25 -1.25 -10.63
N VAL A 17 -6.32 -0.31 -10.51
CA VAL A 17 -6.54 0.97 -9.86
C VAL A 17 -6.70 1.99 -10.95
N ASP A 18 -7.79 2.72 -10.95
CA ASP A 18 -7.93 3.90 -11.77
C ASP A 18 -7.55 5.11 -10.91
N GLU A 19 -6.27 5.52 -10.92
CA GLU A 19 -5.81 6.63 -10.06
C GLU A 19 -6.35 7.99 -10.50
N LEU A 20 -6.58 8.16 -11.81
CA LEU A 20 -6.98 9.42 -12.44
C LEU A 20 -8.45 9.44 -12.86
N ASN A 21 -9.22 8.42 -12.46
CA ASN A 21 -10.58 8.19 -12.91
C ASN A 21 -10.70 8.24 -14.45
N THR A 22 -9.69 7.74 -15.17
CA THR A 22 -9.67 7.71 -16.65
C THR A 22 -10.81 6.89 -17.23
N THR A 23 -11.40 5.98 -16.45
CA THR A 23 -12.52 5.13 -16.84
C THR A 23 -13.88 5.63 -16.36
N GLY A 24 -13.94 6.69 -15.56
CA GLY A 24 -15.18 7.27 -15.03
C GLY A 24 -15.87 6.41 -13.95
N LEU A 25 -15.19 5.38 -13.43
CA LEU A 25 -15.71 4.43 -12.44
C LEU A 25 -15.31 4.76 -10.99
N GLY A 26 -14.60 5.87 -10.78
CA GLY A 26 -14.17 6.36 -9.46
C GLY A 26 -12.66 6.22 -9.27
N GLY A 27 -12.02 7.32 -8.87
CA GLY A 27 -10.59 7.36 -8.59
C GLY A 27 -10.26 6.97 -7.15
N TYR A 28 -9.09 6.35 -6.92
CA TYR A 28 -8.58 6.12 -5.55
C TYR A 28 -8.37 7.43 -4.76
N LEU A 29 -8.23 8.55 -5.49
CA LEU A 29 -8.08 9.90 -4.94
C LEU A 29 -9.43 10.61 -4.67
N ASP A 30 -10.55 10.06 -5.14
CA ASP A 30 -11.86 10.71 -5.02
C ASP A 30 -12.49 10.54 -3.62
N GLY A 31 -11.76 9.95 -2.67
CA GLY A 31 -12.18 9.78 -1.28
C GLY A 31 -13.38 8.84 -1.10
N GLN A 32 -13.72 8.06 -2.13
CA GLN A 32 -14.75 7.04 -2.05
C GLN A 32 -14.16 5.74 -1.52
N SER A 33 -14.92 5.05 -0.66
CA SER A 33 -14.56 3.69 -0.26
C SER A 33 -14.50 2.78 -1.49
N THR A 34 -13.50 1.90 -1.50
CA THR A 34 -13.28 0.94 -2.57
C THR A 34 -14.41 -0.08 -2.57
N ASN A 35 -15.23 -0.08 -3.63
CA ASN A 35 -16.27 -1.08 -3.81
C ASN A 35 -15.75 -2.26 -4.64
N TRP A 36 -15.26 -3.30 -3.96
CA TRP A 36 -14.81 -4.54 -4.61
C TRP A 36 -15.94 -5.33 -5.30
N MET A 37 -17.21 -5.00 -5.02
CA MET A 37 -18.40 -5.64 -5.59
C MET A 37 -19.08 -4.76 -6.66
N GLN A 38 -18.35 -3.80 -7.22
CA GLN A 38 -18.87 -2.94 -8.28
C GLN A 38 -19.23 -3.73 -9.56
N PRO A 39 -20.27 -3.30 -10.31
CA PRO A 39 -20.77 -4.04 -11.45
C PRO A 39 -19.80 -4.09 -12.64
N SER A 40 -18.81 -3.20 -12.68
CA SER A 40 -17.78 -3.14 -13.73
C SER A 40 -16.46 -2.65 -13.18
N PHE A 41 -15.36 -3.24 -13.63
CA PHE A 41 -14.00 -2.76 -13.35
C PHE A 41 -13.44 -1.97 -14.55
N PRO A 42 -12.51 -1.03 -14.32
CA PRO A 42 -11.75 -0.37 -15.37
C PRO A 42 -11.19 -1.40 -16.37
N ARG A 43 -11.40 -1.17 -17.67
CA ARG A 43 -10.87 -2.08 -18.72
C ARG A 43 -9.35 -1.94 -18.86
N GLU A 44 -8.83 -0.75 -18.60
CA GLU A 44 -7.40 -0.46 -18.62
C GLU A 44 -6.77 -0.82 -17.28
N ARG A 45 -5.70 -1.62 -17.33
CA ARG A 45 -4.91 -1.97 -16.15
C ARG A 45 -3.87 -0.89 -15.94
N VAL A 46 -3.86 -0.28 -14.75
CA VAL A 46 -2.71 0.53 -14.32
C VAL A 46 -1.67 -0.41 -13.73
N SER A 47 -0.41 -0.16 -14.07
CA SER A 47 0.72 -0.94 -13.57
C SER A 47 1.16 -0.42 -12.21
N MET A 48 1.13 -1.27 -11.19
CA MET A 48 1.70 -1.00 -9.88
C MET A 48 2.77 -2.07 -9.60
N PRO A 49 4.01 -1.87 -10.09
CA PRO A 49 5.03 -2.91 -10.08
C PRO A 49 5.60 -3.21 -8.69
N VAL A 50 5.36 -2.33 -7.71
CA VAL A 50 5.91 -2.43 -6.35
C VAL A 50 4.77 -2.57 -5.34
N PRO A 51 4.76 -3.63 -4.52
CA PRO A 51 3.77 -3.79 -3.47
C PRO A 51 4.03 -2.79 -2.33
N VAL A 52 3.01 -2.02 -1.95
CA VAL A 52 3.03 -1.15 -0.78
C VAL A 52 2.24 -1.83 0.33
N VAL A 53 2.95 -2.37 1.32
CA VAL A 53 2.36 -3.18 2.40
C VAL A 53 2.73 -2.62 3.76
N LEU A 54 1.89 -2.89 4.77
CA LEU A 54 2.16 -2.51 6.16
C LEU A 54 2.37 -3.78 7.01
N PRO A 55 3.64 -4.15 7.32
CA PRO A 55 3.92 -5.30 8.16
C PRO A 55 3.65 -5.03 9.64
N ILE A 56 3.06 -6.01 10.31
CA ILE A 56 2.70 -5.94 11.73
C ILE A 56 3.23 -7.15 12.50
N THR A 57 3.31 -6.99 13.81
CA THR A 57 3.69 -8.06 14.73
C THR A 57 2.50 -8.97 15.04
N GLU A 58 2.77 -10.17 15.55
CA GLU A 58 1.73 -11.07 16.11
C GLU A 58 0.92 -10.39 17.22
N PHE A 59 1.59 -9.58 18.05
CA PHE A 59 0.93 -8.82 19.11
C PHE A 59 -0.07 -7.81 18.54
N THR A 60 0.36 -7.04 17.54
CA THR A 60 -0.50 -6.07 16.85
C THR A 60 -1.70 -6.74 16.19
N LYS A 61 -1.53 -7.91 15.57
CA LYS A 61 -2.65 -8.70 15.02
C LYS A 61 -3.72 -9.01 16.06
N ARG A 62 -3.31 -9.41 17.27
CA ARG A 62 -4.22 -9.71 18.38
C ARG A 62 -4.96 -8.46 18.87
N GLU A 63 -4.26 -7.33 18.95
CA GLU A 63 -4.85 -6.04 19.34
C GLU A 63 -5.87 -5.54 18.31
N ILE A 64 -5.62 -5.76 17.01
CA ILE A 64 -6.57 -5.40 15.95
C ILE A 64 -7.86 -6.22 16.11
N GLY A 65 -7.75 -7.54 16.32
CA GLY A 65 -8.90 -8.41 16.54
C GLY A 65 -10.00 -8.23 15.50
N GLU A 66 -11.21 -7.86 15.94
CA GLU A 66 -12.38 -7.56 15.10
C GLU A 66 -12.66 -6.05 14.97
N ALA A 67 -11.66 -5.20 15.24
CA ALA A 67 -11.82 -3.76 15.15
C ALA A 67 -12.17 -3.32 13.73
N LYS A 68 -13.19 -2.46 13.60
CA LYS A 68 -13.61 -1.90 12.30
C LYS A 68 -12.71 -0.76 11.81
N ALA A 69 -11.93 -0.18 12.72
CA ALA A 69 -11.00 0.89 12.42
C ALA A 69 -9.85 0.88 13.44
N VAL A 70 -8.64 1.20 12.99
CA VAL A 70 -7.45 1.33 13.84
C VAL A 70 -6.70 2.62 13.53
N ALA A 71 -6.08 3.21 14.54
CA ALA A 71 -5.29 4.42 14.36
C ALA A 71 -3.86 4.08 13.93
N LEU A 72 -3.37 4.75 12.89
CA LEU A 72 -1.97 4.72 12.48
C LEU A 72 -1.23 5.85 13.19
N THR A 73 -0.32 5.49 14.10
CA THR A 73 0.44 6.44 14.92
C THR A 73 1.90 6.48 14.51
N ASN A 74 2.54 7.65 14.65
CA ASN A 74 4.00 7.74 14.53
C ASN A 74 4.72 7.19 15.77
N ALA A 75 6.05 7.19 15.75
CA ALA A 75 6.88 6.75 16.87
C ALA A 75 6.71 7.62 18.15
N ALA A 76 6.20 8.84 18.03
CA ALA A 76 5.88 9.73 19.15
C ALA A 76 4.45 9.54 19.68
N GLY A 77 3.70 8.56 19.15
CA GLY A 77 2.31 8.28 19.55
C GLY A 77 1.26 9.23 18.99
N GLN A 78 1.63 10.11 18.04
CA GLN A 78 0.67 11.02 17.41
C GLN A 78 -0.13 10.27 16.34
N PRO A 79 -1.48 10.33 16.36
CA PRO A 79 -2.30 9.73 15.33
C PRO A 79 -2.18 10.53 14.03
N LEU A 80 -1.84 9.84 12.94
CA LEU A 80 -1.69 10.42 11.60
C LEU A 80 -2.85 10.09 10.68
N ALA A 81 -3.41 8.88 10.82
CA ALA A 81 -4.45 8.37 9.95
C ALA A 81 -5.30 7.33 10.66
N ILE A 82 -6.46 7.03 10.10
CA ILE A 82 -7.33 5.93 10.48
C ILE A 82 -7.32 4.91 9.35
N LEU A 83 -7.02 3.65 9.68
CA LEU A 83 -7.18 2.52 8.76
C LEU A 83 -8.56 1.90 9.01
N ARG A 84 -9.47 2.04 8.05
CA ARG A 84 -10.83 1.48 8.10
C ARG A 84 -10.86 0.09 7.47
N MET A 85 -11.73 -0.77 8.00
CA MET A 85 -11.90 -2.16 7.57
C MET A 85 -10.54 -2.88 7.49
N PRO A 86 -9.77 -2.94 8.59
CA PRO A 86 -8.46 -3.57 8.57
C PRO A 86 -8.58 -5.07 8.27
N GLU A 87 -7.80 -5.54 7.30
CA GLU A 87 -7.69 -6.96 6.94
C GLU A 87 -6.27 -7.44 7.21
N VAL A 88 -6.13 -8.49 8.01
CA VAL A 88 -4.82 -9.05 8.39
C VAL A 88 -4.58 -10.37 7.67
N TYR A 89 -3.39 -10.52 7.09
CA TYR A 89 -2.98 -11.71 6.33
C TYR A 89 -1.52 -12.07 6.58
N ASP A 90 -1.15 -13.32 6.33
CA ASP A 90 0.21 -13.82 6.59
C ASP A 90 1.23 -13.20 5.62
N PHE A 91 2.39 -12.79 6.14
CA PHE A 91 3.45 -12.20 5.34
C PHE A 91 4.41 -13.25 4.77
N ARG A 92 4.19 -13.66 3.52
CA ARG A 92 5.11 -14.54 2.76
C ARG A 92 6.28 -13.75 2.17
N VAL A 93 7.14 -13.22 3.03
CA VAL A 93 8.20 -12.26 2.64
C VAL A 93 9.07 -12.75 1.48
N ARG A 94 9.50 -14.02 1.46
CA ARG A 94 10.38 -14.55 0.40
C ARG A 94 9.71 -14.61 -0.96
N GLU A 95 8.41 -14.90 -0.98
CA GLU A 95 7.62 -14.90 -2.21
C GLU A 95 7.54 -13.48 -2.78
N VAL A 96 7.19 -12.51 -1.93
CA VAL A 96 7.16 -11.08 -2.32
C VAL A 96 8.51 -10.61 -2.86
N ILE A 97 9.62 -11.02 -2.22
CA ILE A 97 10.97 -10.67 -2.67
C ILE A 97 11.25 -11.25 -4.06
N ALA A 98 11.04 -12.56 -4.23
CA ALA A 98 11.32 -13.23 -5.50
C ALA A 98 10.49 -12.64 -6.65
N HIS A 99 9.23 -12.30 -6.41
CA HIS A 99 8.36 -11.73 -7.44
C HIS A 99 8.65 -10.26 -7.75
N THR A 100 9.16 -9.48 -6.80
CA THR A 100 9.42 -8.04 -7.01
C THR A 100 10.84 -7.80 -7.56
N TRP A 101 11.84 -8.53 -7.06
CA TRP A 101 13.25 -8.35 -7.45
C TRP A 101 13.76 -9.38 -8.46
N GLY A 102 13.06 -10.49 -8.67
CA GLY A 102 13.51 -11.57 -9.56
C GLY A 102 14.71 -12.36 -9.04
N HIS A 103 15.20 -12.08 -7.82
CA HIS A 103 16.29 -12.78 -7.15
C HIS A 103 16.12 -12.69 -5.64
N VAL A 104 16.86 -13.51 -4.90
CA VAL A 104 16.89 -13.52 -3.43
C VAL A 104 18.33 -13.28 -2.98
N ASP A 105 18.60 -12.08 -2.47
CA ASP A 105 19.89 -11.69 -1.89
C ASP A 105 19.67 -11.06 -0.50
N ASP A 106 20.04 -11.78 0.55
CA ASP A 106 19.89 -11.33 1.94
C ASP A 106 20.82 -10.13 2.27
N ALA A 107 21.86 -9.88 1.46
CA ALA A 107 22.77 -8.74 1.63
C ALA A 107 22.21 -7.44 1.03
N HIS A 108 21.20 -7.52 0.16
CA HIS A 108 20.59 -6.33 -0.44
C HIS A 108 19.93 -5.46 0.65
N PRO A 109 20.26 -4.16 0.75
CA PRO A 109 19.84 -3.32 1.88
C PRO A 109 18.35 -3.38 2.18
N TYR A 110 17.51 -3.32 1.13
CA TYR A 110 16.06 -3.37 1.30
C TYR A 110 15.54 -4.76 1.70
N LEU A 111 16.13 -5.83 1.15
CA LEU A 111 15.72 -7.21 1.44
C LEU A 111 16.06 -7.54 2.89
N LYS A 112 17.23 -7.09 3.35
CA LYS A 112 17.64 -7.17 4.75
C LYS A 112 16.60 -6.56 5.71
N TYR A 113 16.03 -5.40 5.38
CA TYR A 113 14.98 -4.77 6.21
C TYR A 113 13.66 -5.53 6.18
N MET A 114 13.28 -6.12 5.04
CA MET A 114 12.07 -6.94 4.92
C MET A 114 12.20 -8.24 5.70
N LEU A 115 13.39 -8.85 5.69
CA LEU A 115 13.71 -10.10 6.37
C LEU A 115 13.95 -9.95 7.89
N LEU A 116 13.89 -8.72 8.42
CA LEU A 116 14.00 -8.51 9.87
C LEU A 116 12.90 -9.29 10.61
N PRO A 117 13.25 -9.96 11.72
CA PRO A 117 12.28 -10.75 12.48
C PRO A 117 11.19 -9.85 13.09
N GLY A 118 10.05 -10.46 13.43
CA GLY A 118 8.96 -9.78 14.14
C GLY A 118 7.85 -9.23 13.25
N LYS A 119 7.89 -9.48 11.93
CA LYS A 119 6.86 -9.05 10.97
C LYS A 119 6.17 -10.24 10.30
N PRO A 120 5.47 -11.13 11.03
CA PRO A 120 4.85 -12.31 10.43
C PRO A 120 3.58 -12.01 9.62
N HIS A 121 2.96 -10.83 9.80
CA HIS A 121 1.67 -10.49 9.18
C HIS A 121 1.73 -9.16 8.46
N LEU A 122 0.81 -8.95 7.54
CA LEU A 122 0.52 -7.69 6.88
C LEU A 122 -0.88 -7.23 7.25
N VAL A 123 -1.11 -5.92 7.23
CA VAL A 123 -2.45 -5.33 7.34
C VAL A 123 -2.74 -4.45 6.12
N GLY A 124 -3.93 -4.63 5.56
CA GLY A 124 -4.52 -3.79 4.52
C GLY A 124 -5.79 -3.10 5.02
N GLY A 125 -6.27 -2.11 4.28
CA GLY A 125 -7.50 -1.38 4.61
C GLY A 125 -7.53 -0.01 3.94
N GLU A 126 -8.62 0.73 4.14
CA GLU A 126 -8.77 2.08 3.60
C GLU A 126 -8.12 3.11 4.53
N VAL A 127 -7.20 3.91 4.01
CA VAL A 127 -6.48 4.92 4.81
C VAL A 127 -7.19 6.27 4.71
N GLU A 128 -7.66 6.77 5.84
CA GLU A 128 -8.18 8.13 6.00
C GLU A 128 -7.14 8.98 6.75
N LEU A 129 -6.54 9.95 6.05
CA LEU A 129 -5.56 10.85 6.64
C LEU A 129 -6.25 11.91 7.51
N LEU A 130 -5.79 12.10 8.75
CA LEU A 130 -6.31 13.13 9.65
C LEU A 130 -5.83 14.54 9.29
N GLY A 131 -4.76 14.63 8.50
CA GLY A 131 -4.20 15.88 8.03
C GLY A 131 -2.94 15.69 7.21
N ARG A 132 -2.39 16.80 6.71
CA ARG A 132 -1.13 16.82 5.97
C ARG A 132 0.02 16.39 6.88
N ILE A 133 0.79 15.39 6.44
CA ILE A 133 2.00 14.94 7.12
C ILE A 133 3.08 16.04 7.02
N LYS A 134 3.67 16.40 8.16
CA LYS A 134 4.77 17.35 8.27
C LYS A 134 5.89 16.74 9.11
N TYR A 135 7.13 17.01 8.73
CA TYR A 135 8.31 16.50 9.43
C TYR A 135 8.95 17.54 10.36
N ASN A 136 8.63 18.82 10.17
CA ASN A 136 9.14 19.95 10.97
C ASN A 136 10.68 20.04 11.01
N ASP A 137 11.35 19.57 9.96
CA ASP A 137 12.81 19.58 9.81
C ASP A 137 13.33 20.82 9.04
N GLY A 138 12.47 21.80 8.79
CA GLY A 138 12.77 22.99 7.98
C GLY A 138 12.77 22.73 6.46
N LEU A 139 12.55 21.49 6.02
CA LEU A 139 12.48 21.09 4.61
C LEU A 139 11.06 20.90 4.09
N ASP A 140 10.05 21.03 4.95
CA ASP A 140 8.63 20.88 4.55
C ASP A 140 8.21 21.83 3.41
N LYS A 141 8.89 22.97 3.27
CA LYS A 141 8.69 23.91 2.15
C LYS A 141 8.99 23.31 0.77
N TYR A 142 9.78 22.24 0.70
CA TYR A 142 10.09 21.52 -0.53
C TYR A 142 9.17 20.32 -0.78
N ARG A 143 8.37 19.90 0.21
CA ARG A 143 7.46 18.75 0.12
C ARG A 143 6.08 19.20 -0.35
N LEU A 144 6.03 19.63 -1.61
CA LEU A 144 4.80 20.08 -2.26
C LEU A 144 3.83 18.91 -2.48
N THR A 145 2.55 19.17 -2.29
CA THR A 145 1.47 18.27 -2.72
C THR A 145 1.39 18.24 -4.25
N VAL A 146 0.71 17.23 -4.80
CA VAL A 146 0.50 17.11 -6.25
C VAL A 146 -0.17 18.37 -6.81
N ASP A 147 -1.16 18.93 -6.11
CA ASP A 147 -1.88 20.14 -6.56
C ASP A 147 -1.01 21.39 -6.48
N GLU A 148 -0.22 21.55 -5.41
CA GLU A 148 0.76 22.64 -5.30
C GLU A 148 1.81 22.57 -6.42
N LEU A 149 2.26 21.36 -6.75
CA LEU A 149 3.22 21.13 -7.83
C LEU A 149 2.60 21.41 -9.20
N ARG A 150 1.37 20.94 -9.46
CA ARG A 150 0.62 21.26 -10.68
C ARG A 150 0.44 22.76 -10.85
N ALA A 151 0.04 23.48 -9.80
CA ALA A 151 -0.10 24.93 -9.81
C ALA A 151 1.22 25.64 -10.13
N SER A 152 2.36 25.11 -9.66
CA SER A 152 3.69 25.68 -9.95
C SER A 152 4.10 25.60 -11.43
N PHE A 153 3.49 24.68 -12.20
CA PHE A 153 3.74 24.53 -13.63
C PHE A 153 2.79 25.33 -14.52
N VAL A 154 1.68 25.84 -13.96
CA VAL A 154 0.76 26.72 -14.68
C VAL A 154 1.38 28.12 -14.71
N LYS A 155 1.80 28.54 -15.91
CA LYS A 155 2.27 29.91 -16.19
C LYS A 155 1.11 30.88 -16.36
#